data_AF-A0A848KNX5-F1
#
_entry.id   AF-A0A848KNX5-F1
#
_cell.length_a   1.000
_cell.length_b   1.000
_cell.length_c   1.000
_cell.angle_alpha   90.00
_cell.angle_beta   90.00
_cell.angle_gamma   90.00
#
_symmetry.space_group_name_H-M   'P 1'
#
loop_
_entity.id
_entity.type
_entity.pdbx_description
1 polymer ?
#
loop_
_entity_poly.entity_id
_entity_poly.type
_entity_poly.pdbx_seq_one_letter_code
_entity_poly.pdbx_strand_id
1 'polypeptide(L)'
;MPEMTFLVEWPGGQRQSCYSPSLVMHDYLTTGSSYPVTEFLALVDTALTEASERVRAKYGTYCTSAMQQLAEIREAAHGVAGTVRVLSMTPQLPAPQGASK
;
A
#
# COMPACT_ATOMS: atom_id res chain seq x y z
N MET A 1 6.98 2.38 15.12
CA MET A 1 6.14 2.17 13.94
C MET A 1 6.90 2.82 12.81
N PRO A 2 7.59 2.03 11.99
CA PRO A 2 8.15 2.58 10.78
C PRO A 2 6.99 2.91 9.83
N GLU A 3 6.96 4.15 9.40
CA GLU A 3 6.18 4.55 8.24
C GLU A 3 6.75 3.89 6.98
N MET A 4 5.90 3.73 5.97
CA MET A 4 6.31 3.15 4.71
C MET A 4 5.67 3.88 3.53
N THR A 5 6.31 3.77 2.40
CA THR A 5 5.86 4.32 1.12
C THR A 5 5.98 3.23 0.07
N PHE A 6 4.94 3.05 -0.73
CA PHE A 6 4.93 2.08 -1.82
C PHE A 6 4.63 2.77 -3.15
N LEU A 7 5.36 2.37 -4.18
CA LEU A 7 5.20 2.87 -5.54
C LEU A 7 4.37 1.88 -6.33
N VAL A 8 3.31 2.38 -6.96
CA VAL A 8 2.46 1.61 -7.86
C VAL A 8 2.47 2.22 -9.25
N GLU A 9 2.27 1.38 -10.25
CA GLU A 9 2.08 1.76 -11.65
C GLU A 9 0.66 1.40 -12.07
N TRP A 10 -0.12 2.42 -12.38
CA TRP A 10 -1.47 2.31 -12.91
C TRP A 10 -1.44 1.79 -14.36
N PRO A 11 -2.53 1.15 -14.83
CA PRO A 11 -2.64 0.75 -16.22
C PRO A 11 -2.65 2.02 -17.09
N GLY A 12 -1.65 2.13 -17.96
CA GLY A 12 -1.32 3.37 -18.67
C GLY A 12 0.10 3.88 -18.38
N GLY A 13 0.80 3.31 -17.38
CA GLY A 13 2.19 3.64 -17.05
C GLY A 13 2.34 4.81 -16.09
N GLN A 14 1.23 5.36 -15.57
CA GLN A 14 1.27 6.40 -14.55
C GLN A 14 1.75 5.80 -13.23
N ARG A 15 2.81 6.37 -12.65
CA ARG A 15 3.36 5.92 -11.37
C ARG A 15 2.89 6.81 -10.24
N GLN A 16 2.46 6.20 -9.14
CA GLN A 16 1.98 6.91 -7.96
C GLN A 16 2.66 6.37 -6.71
N SER A 17 3.21 7.28 -5.92
CA SER A 17 3.80 6.99 -4.62
C SER A 17 2.75 7.15 -3.54
N CYS A 18 2.51 6.11 -2.76
CA CYS A 18 1.48 6.06 -1.73
C CYS A 18 2.11 5.87 -0.36
N TYR A 19 1.66 6.62 0.64
CA TYR A 19 2.13 6.57 2.01
C TYR A 19 1.26 5.64 2.87
N SER A 20 1.88 4.87 3.76
CA SER A 20 1.21 4.11 4.81
C SER A 20 1.93 4.26 6.14
N PRO A 21 1.21 4.54 7.25
CA PRO A 21 1.82 4.66 8.58
C PRO A 21 2.21 3.30 9.21
N SER A 22 2.07 2.18 8.49
CA SER A 22 2.33 0.83 9.00
C SER A 22 2.86 -0.11 7.90
N LEU A 23 3.73 -1.04 8.30
CA LEU A 23 4.26 -2.10 7.42
C LEU A 23 3.26 -3.17 7.01
N VAL A 24 2.04 -3.11 7.53
CA VAL A 24 0.97 -4.08 7.22
C VAL A 24 0.67 -4.17 5.72
N MET A 25 1.00 -3.14 4.91
CA MET A 25 0.83 -3.22 3.46
C MET A 25 1.57 -4.41 2.86
N HIS A 26 2.70 -4.84 3.43
CA HIS A 26 3.45 -6.01 2.94
C HIS A 26 2.70 -7.34 3.12
N ASP A 27 1.75 -7.41 4.05
CA ASP A 27 0.90 -8.60 4.23
C ASP A 27 -0.20 -8.70 3.15
N TYR A 28 -0.59 -7.56 2.56
CA TYR A 28 -1.66 -7.47 1.57
C TYR A 28 -1.16 -7.29 0.14
N LEU A 29 -0.02 -6.62 -0.04
CA LEU A 29 0.57 -6.32 -1.34
C LEU A 29 1.95 -6.96 -1.45
N THR A 30 2.27 -7.40 -2.67
CA THR A 30 3.57 -7.99 -2.99
C THR A 30 4.26 -7.13 -4.05
N THR A 31 5.50 -6.73 -3.77
CA THR A 31 6.32 -6.00 -4.74
C THR A 31 6.56 -6.86 -5.98
N GLY A 32 6.37 -6.30 -7.16
CA GLY A 32 6.47 -6.98 -8.45
C GLY A 32 5.17 -7.65 -8.92
N SER A 33 4.16 -7.79 -8.05
CA SER A 33 2.86 -8.34 -8.43
C SER A 33 1.96 -7.28 -9.07
N SER A 34 1.08 -7.76 -9.96
CA SER A 34 0.04 -6.96 -10.60
C SER A 34 -1.33 -7.42 -10.13
N TYR A 35 -2.17 -6.49 -9.70
CA TYR A 35 -3.52 -6.73 -9.20
C TYR A 35 -4.54 -5.99 -10.06
N PRO A 36 -5.74 -6.55 -10.31
CA PRO A 36 -6.85 -5.79 -10.89
C PRO A 36 -7.12 -4.53 -10.07
N VAL A 37 -7.44 -3.41 -10.71
CA VAL A 37 -7.71 -2.13 -10.02
C VAL A 37 -8.72 -2.30 -8.88
N THR A 38 -9.80 -3.06 -9.09
CA THR A 38 -10.83 -3.33 -8.08
C THR A 38 -10.30 -4.12 -6.88
N GLU A 39 -9.47 -5.13 -7.13
CA GLU A 39 -8.85 -5.95 -6.09
C GLU A 39 -7.80 -5.16 -5.31
N PHE A 40 -6.96 -4.41 -6.02
CA PHE A 40 -5.99 -3.51 -5.43
C PHE A 40 -6.65 -2.50 -4.48
N LEU A 41 -7.78 -1.90 -4.89
CA LEU A 41 -8.53 -1.00 -4.03
C LEU A 41 -9.03 -1.69 -2.75
N ALA A 42 -9.54 -2.92 -2.86
CA ALA A 42 -10.02 -3.68 -1.69
C ALA A 42 -8.86 -4.06 -0.74
N LEU A 43 -7.71 -4.47 -1.29
CA LEU A 43 -6.51 -4.80 -0.52
C LEU A 43 -5.96 -3.57 0.22
N VAL A 44 -5.82 -2.44 -0.48
CA VAL A 44 -5.33 -1.19 0.10
C VAL A 44 -6.29 -0.63 1.15
N ASP A 45 -7.60 -0.71 0.90
CA ASP A 45 -8.63 -0.31 1.87
C ASP A 45 -8.51 -1.09 3.18
N THR A 46 -8.41 -2.42 3.08
CA THR A 46 -8.25 -3.30 4.24
C THR A 46 -6.93 -3.02 4.97
N ALA A 47 -5.83 -2.91 4.22
CA ALA A 47 -4.50 -2.68 4.79
C ALA A 47 -4.38 -1.32 5.49
N LEU A 48 -4.89 -0.24 4.89
CA LEU A 48 -4.87 1.10 5.48
C LEU A 48 -5.81 1.21 6.68
N THR A 49 -6.95 0.51 6.66
CA THR A 49 -7.85 0.41 7.82
C THR A 49 -7.15 -0.28 8.98
N GLU A 50 -6.49 -1.42 8.74
CA GLU A 50 -5.71 -2.11 9.76
C GLU A 50 -4.53 -1.28 10.26
N ALA A 51 -3.83 -0.57 9.37
CA ALA A 51 -2.77 0.36 9.73
C ALA A 51 -3.29 1.46 10.68
N SER A 52 -4.44 2.05 10.36
CA SER A 52 -5.08 3.09 11.17
C SER A 52 -5.51 2.56 12.55
N GLU A 53 -6.07 1.34 12.62
CA GLU A 53 -6.41 0.69 13.89
C GLU A 53 -5.18 0.43 14.77
N ARG A 54 -4.05 -0.01 14.17
CA ARG A 54 -2.77 -0.17 14.90
C ARG A 54 -2.24 1.17 15.41
N VAL A 55 -2.37 2.24 14.63
CA VAL A 55 -2.01 3.60 15.05
C VAL A 55 -2.91 4.05 16.20
N ARG A 56 -4.22 3.86 16.09
CA ARG A 56 -5.20 4.18 17.13
C ARG A 56 -4.92 3.44 18.43
N ALA A 57 -4.61 2.14 18.36
CA ALA A 57 -4.29 1.33 19.53
C ALA A 57 -3.03 1.81 20.26
N LYS A 58 -2.05 2.39 19.55
CA LYS A 58 -0.77 2.82 20.14
C LYS A 58 -0.72 4.31 20.50
N TYR A 59 -1.37 5.18 19.72
CA TYR A 59 -1.31 6.64 19.88
C TYR A 59 -2.66 7.25 20.29
N GLY A 60 -3.76 6.48 20.29
CA GLY A 60 -5.09 6.95 20.69
C GLY A 60 -5.83 7.78 19.63
N THR A 61 -5.28 7.92 18.42
CA THR A 61 -5.85 8.75 17.35
C THR A 61 -5.89 7.99 16.02
N TYR A 62 -6.90 8.28 15.18
CA TYR A 62 -6.96 7.78 13.81
C TYR A 62 -6.01 8.55 12.90
N CYS A 63 -5.31 7.83 12.02
CA CYS A 63 -4.40 8.47 11.08
C CYS A 63 -5.19 9.07 9.90
N THR A 64 -5.33 10.39 9.88
CA THR A 64 -5.95 11.12 8.75
C THR A 64 -5.18 10.91 7.47
N SER A 65 -3.85 10.79 7.54
CA SER A 65 -2.98 10.55 6.38
C SER A 65 -3.33 9.25 5.65
N ALA A 66 -3.70 8.18 6.37
CA ALA A 66 -4.10 6.92 5.76
C ALA A 66 -5.42 7.07 4.97
N MET A 67 -6.40 7.79 5.53
CA MET A 67 -7.67 8.06 4.85
C MET A 67 -7.48 8.95 3.61
N GLN A 68 -6.65 9.99 3.72
CA GLN A 68 -6.32 10.85 2.59
C GLN A 68 -5.65 10.05 1.47
N GLN A 69 -4.69 9.18 1.82
CA GLN A 69 -4.01 8.35 0.83
C GLN A 69 -4.98 7.41 0.10
N LEU A 70 -5.92 6.79 0.83
CA LEU A 70 -6.94 5.93 0.23
C LEU A 70 -7.83 6.69 -0.76
N ALA A 71 -8.21 7.93 -0.42
CA ALA A 71 -8.99 8.79 -1.31
C ALA A 71 -8.20 9.10 -2.60
N GLU A 72 -6.93 9.50 -2.49
CA GLU A 72 -6.06 9.76 -3.65
C GLU A 72 -5.92 8.53 -4.56
N ILE A 73 -5.79 7.34 -3.98
CA ILE A 73 -5.71 6.08 -4.74
C ILE A 73 -7.03 5.79 -5.45
N ARG A 74 -8.17 5.99 -4.78
CA ARG A 74 -9.50 5.80 -5.38
C ARG A 74 -9.75 6.77 -6.53
N GLU A 75 -9.35 8.03 -6.38
CA GLU A 75 -9.45 9.03 -7.44
C GLU A 75 -8.56 8.66 -8.64
N ALA A 76 -7.33 8.20 -8.40
CA ALA A 76 -6.44 7.73 -9.47
C ALA A 76 -6.93 6.45 -10.15
N ALA A 77 -7.63 5.58 -9.42
CA ALA A 77 -8.31 4.40 -9.96
C ALA A 77 -9.61 4.73 -10.70
N HIS A 78 -10.15 5.95 -10.53
CA HIS A 78 -11.46 6.29 -11.03
C HIS A 78 -11.48 6.37 -12.56
N GLY A 79 -12.32 5.55 -13.19
CA GLY A 79 -12.38 5.44 -14.65
C GLY A 79 -11.21 4.69 -15.28
N VAL A 80 -10.33 4.10 -14.46
CA VAL A 80 -9.17 3.34 -14.91
C VAL A 80 -9.47 1.85 -14.86
N ALA A 81 -9.41 1.19 -16.02
CA ALA A 81 -9.62 -0.25 -16.14
C ALA A 81 -8.30 -0.97 -16.46
N GLY A 82 -8.01 -2.05 -15.74
CA GLY A 82 -6.82 -2.87 -15.97
C GLY A 82 -6.20 -3.37 -14.67
N THR A 83 -4.88 -3.52 -14.67
CA THR A 83 -4.10 -4.01 -13.54
C THR A 83 -3.12 -2.95 -13.06
N VAL A 84 -3.06 -2.77 -11.74
CA VAL A 84 -2.06 -1.95 -11.04
C VAL A 84 -0.88 -2.83 -10.66
N ARG A 85 0.34 -2.39 -10.96
CA ARG A 85 1.56 -3.12 -10.62
C ARG A 85 2.28 -2.46 -9.45
N VAL A 86 2.62 -3.23 -8.42
CA VAL A 86 3.42 -2.72 -7.30
C VAL A 86 4.88 -2.73 -7.72
N LEU A 87 5.49 -1.55 -7.84
CA LEU A 87 6.87 -1.39 -8.29
C LEU A 87 7.87 -1.55 -7.14
N SER A 88 7.59 -0.94 -6.00
CA SER A 88 8.47 -0.98 -4.83
C SER A 88 7.73 -0.65 -3.54
N MET A 89 8.24 -1.13 -2.40
CA MET A 89 7.72 -0.87 -1.07
C MET A 89 8.90 -0.56 -0.13
N THR A 90 8.90 0.62 0.49
CA THR A 90 10.01 1.15 1.30
C THR A 90 9.51 1.50 2.70
N PRO A 91 10.17 1.07 3.79
CA PRO A 91 11.32 0.19 3.79
C PRO A 91 10.94 -1.20 3.29
N GLN A 92 11.86 -1.79 2.53
CA GLN A 92 11.81 -3.20 2.20
C GLN A 92 11.92 -3.98 3.52
N LEU A 93 10.95 -4.87 3.79
CA LEU A 93 11.13 -5.86 4.85
C LEU A 93 12.45 -6.58 4.58
N PRO A 94 13.30 -6.80 5.60
CA PRO A 94 14.49 -7.61 5.39
C PRO A 94 14.05 -8.92 4.76
N ALA A 95 14.56 -9.20 3.55
CA ALA A 95 14.33 -10.50 2.91
C ALA A 95 14.65 -11.57 3.96
N PRO A 96 13.85 -12.66 4.06
CA PRO A 96 14.19 -13.74 4.97
C PRO A 96 15.63 -14.15 4.66
N GLN A 97 16.54 -13.90 5.60
CA GLN A 97 17.96 -14.19 5.42
C GLN A 97 18.13 -15.71 5.34
N GLY A 98 18.15 -16.22 4.11
CA GLY A 98 18.46 -17.60 3.75
C GLY A 98 18.49 -17.68 2.22
N ALA A 99 19.61 -17.96 1.54
CA ALA A 99 20.72 -18.81 1.92
C ALA A 99 22.05 -18.21 1.44
N SER A 100 23.04 -18.18 2.33
CA SER A 100 24.43 -18.35 1.92
C SER A 100 24.55 -19.68 1.17
N LYS A 101 25.26 -19.66 0.05
CA LYS A 101 25.98 -20.83 -0.45
C LYS A 101 27.39 -20.41 -0.83
#